data_AF-A0A9E2HFZ6-F1
#
_entry.id   AF-A0A9E2HFZ6-F1
#
_cell.length_a   1.000
_cell.length_b   1.000
_cell.length_c   1.000
_cell.angle_alpha   90.00
_cell.angle_beta   90.00
_cell.angle_gamma   90.00
#
_symmetry.space_group_name_H-M   'P 1'
#
loop_
_entity.id
_entity.type
_entity.pdbx_description
1 polymer ?
#
loop_
_entity_poly.entity_id
_entity_poly.type
_entity_poly.pdbx_seq_one_letter_code
_entity_poly.pdbx_strand_id
1 'polypeptide(L)'
;MSNLVRTQVMLPEDILTDLRVIAAERDWSVSEVVRVEIKNLVKKLRPKKMSGVEFLKKLADNPLKGVPADLGSNDEYLYGKLAPDYKRGK
;
A
#
# COMPACT_ATOMS: atom_id res chain seq x y z
N MET A 1 -21.82 -2.11 0.05
CA MET A 1 -22.05 -1.72 1.46
C MET A 1 -20.70 -1.68 2.16
N SER A 2 -20.40 -0.63 2.92
CA SER A 2 -19.20 -0.58 3.75
C SER A 2 -19.41 -1.41 5.01
N ASN A 3 -18.56 -2.43 5.24
CA ASN A 3 -18.58 -3.18 6.50
C ASN A 3 -18.07 -2.28 7.64
N LEU A 4 -18.99 -1.83 8.50
CA LEU A 4 -18.68 -1.09 9.71
C LEU A 4 -18.47 -2.08 10.87
N VAL A 5 -17.33 -1.96 11.55
CA VAL A 5 -16.99 -2.76 12.73
C VAL A 5 -17.16 -1.89 13.98
N ARG A 6 -17.94 -2.38 14.96
CA ARG A 6 -18.11 -1.68 16.25
C ARG A 6 -16.79 -1.76 17.02
N THR A 7 -16.24 -0.60 17.36
CA THR A 7 -15.00 -0.48 18.13
C THR A 7 -15.24 0.45 19.31
N GLN A 8 -14.81 0.06 20.50
CA GLN A 8 -14.85 0.89 21.70
C GLN A 8 -13.43 1.36 22.03
N VAL A 9 -13.27 2.66 22.27
CA VAL A 9 -11.98 3.27 22.60
C VAL A 9 -12.19 4.16 23.82
N MET A 10 -11.33 4.03 24.82
CA MET A 10 -11.32 4.93 25.97
C MET A 10 -10.55 6.20 25.57
N LEU A 11 -11.17 7.36 25.81
CA LEU A 11 -10.56 8.66 25.56
C LEU A 11 -10.33 9.37 26.90
N PRO A 12 -9.18 10.02 27.08
CA PRO A 12 -9.00 11.06 28.09
C PRO A 12 -10.11 12.12 28.03
N GLU A 13 -10.45 12.69 29.19
CA GLU A 13 -11.57 13.63 29.34
C GLU A 13 -11.34 14.96 28.60
N ASP A 14 -10.10 15.44 28.62
CA ASP A 14 -9.64 16.60 27.86
C ASP A 14 -9.89 16.42 26.36
N ILE A 15 -9.46 15.27 25.81
CA ILE A 15 -9.66 14.95 24.39
C ILE A 15 -11.16 14.87 24.04
N LEU A 16 -11.97 14.23 24.91
CA LEU A 16 -13.41 14.14 24.67
C LEU A 16 -14.07 15.54 24.67
N THR A 17 -13.58 16.44 25.51
CA THR A 17 -14.05 17.83 25.58
C THR A 17 -13.74 18.58 24.30
N ASP A 18 -12.50 18.51 23.83
CA ASP A 18 -12.08 19.12 22.56
C ASP A 18 -12.88 18.59 21.37
N LEU A 19 -13.11 17.28 21.32
CA LEU A 19 -13.91 16.65 20.27
C LEU A 19 -15.37 17.13 20.28
N ARG A 20 -15.95 17.41 21.45
CA ARG A 20 -17.30 17.97 21.56
C ARG A 20 -17.38 19.41 21.07
N VAL A 21 -16.35 20.21 21.34
CA VAL A 21 -16.27 21.59 20.82
C VAL A 21 -16.21 21.56 19.30
N ILE A 22 -15.32 20.75 18.72
CA ILE A 22 -15.17 20.61 17.25
C ILE A 22 -16.47 20.08 16.63
N ALA A 23 -17.13 19.13 17.28
CA ALA A 23 -18.41 18.58 16.84
C ALA A 23 -19.49 19.66 16.78
N ALA A 24 -19.58 20.51 17.82
CA ALA A 24 -20.53 21.62 17.86
C ALA A 24 -20.26 22.68 16.79
N GLU A 25 -18.99 23.04 16.55
CA GLU A 25 -18.61 24.01 15.51
C GLU A 25 -18.96 23.53 14.10
N ARG A 26 -18.93 22.21 13.86
CA ARG A 26 -19.13 21.61 12.53
C ARG A 26 -20.53 21.03 12.31
N ASP A 27 -21.42 21.14 13.30
CA ASP A 27 -22.74 20.49 13.33
C ASP A 27 -22.67 18.97 13.07
N TRP A 28 -21.65 18.32 13.63
CA TRP A 28 -21.41 16.88 13.49
C TRP A 28 -21.55 16.17 14.83
N SER A 29 -21.76 14.86 14.80
CA SER A 29 -21.59 14.02 15.98
C SER A 29 -20.10 13.80 16.29
N VAL A 30 -19.77 13.60 17.56
CA VAL A 30 -18.39 13.21 17.99
C VAL A 30 -17.89 11.99 17.21
N SER A 31 -18.76 11.02 16.94
CA SER A 31 -18.44 9.82 16.15
C SER A 31 -18.11 10.10 14.69
N GLU A 32 -18.69 11.15 14.09
CA GLU A 32 -18.37 11.59 12.73
C GLU A 32 -17.04 12.31 12.69
N VAL A 33 -16.79 13.23 13.63
CA VAL A 33 -15.49 13.90 13.79
C VAL A 33 -14.39 12.85 13.89
N VAL A 34 -14.54 11.89 14.81
CA VAL A 34 -13.55 10.81 15.01
C VAL A 34 -13.35 10.00 13.73
N ARG A 35 -14.42 9.61 13.02
CA ARG A 35 -14.30 8.86 11.76
C ARG A 35 -13.55 9.63 10.67
N VAL A 36 -13.85 10.91 10.50
CA VAL A 36 -13.24 11.76 9.47
C VAL A 36 -11.77 11.98 9.78
N GLU A 37 -11.44 12.36 11.02
CA GLU A 37 -10.07 12.65 11.41
C GLU A 37 -9.20 11.39 11.42
N ILE A 38 -9.70 10.25 11.92
CA ILE A 38 -8.98 8.97 11.82
C ILE A 38 -8.76 8.60 10.35
N LYS A 39 -9.76 8.74 9.48
CA LYS A 39 -9.62 8.44 8.05
C LYS A 39 -8.55 9.31 7.39
N ASN A 40 -8.51 10.60 7.73
CA ASN A 40 -7.52 11.53 7.21
C ASN A 40 -6.12 11.19 7.71
N LEU A 41 -5.98 10.86 9.00
CA LEU A 41 -4.72 10.44 9.60
C LEU A 41 -4.21 9.14 8.97
N VAL A 42 -5.06 8.12 8.87
CA VAL A 42 -4.72 6.83 8.24
C VAL A 42 -4.34 7.02 6.78
N LYS A 43 -5.02 7.90 6.04
CA LYS A 43 -4.65 8.21 4.65
C LYS A 43 -3.26 8.84 4.53
N LYS A 44 -2.86 9.68 5.50
CA LYS A 44 -1.52 10.28 5.55
C LYS A 44 -0.44 9.27 5.96
N LEU A 45 -0.75 8.40 6.92
CA LEU A 45 0.20 7.39 7.44
C LEU A 45 0.32 6.15 6.55
N ARG A 46 -0.71 5.84 5.76
CA ARG A 46 -0.68 4.69 4.87
C ARG A 46 0.42 4.92 3.81
N PRO A 47 1.39 4.01 3.67
CA PRO A 47 2.42 4.13 2.65
C PRO A 47 1.72 4.24 1.29
N LYS A 48 2.13 5.24 0.51
CA LYS A 48 1.61 5.44 -0.85
C LYS A 48 1.83 4.13 -1.59
N LYS A 49 0.75 3.52 -2.11
CA LYS A 49 0.90 2.37 -3.00
C LYS A 49 1.75 2.84 -4.17
N MET A 50 2.91 2.22 -4.32
CA MET A 50 3.81 2.47 -5.45
C MET A 50 3.00 2.26 -6.72
N SER A 51 2.95 3.28 -7.57
CA SER A 51 2.27 3.18 -8.86
C SER A 51 3.01 2.15 -9.74
N GLY A 52 2.32 1.57 -10.73
CA GLY A 52 2.95 0.64 -11.67
C GLY A 52 4.19 1.25 -12.35
N VAL A 53 4.15 2.55 -12.66
CA VAL A 53 5.29 3.28 -13.25
C VAL A 53 6.43 3.44 -12.26
N GLU A 54 6.16 3.80 -11.00
CA GLU A 54 7.20 3.88 -9.95
C GLU A 54 7.82 2.49 -9.67
N PHE A 55 7.01 1.43 -9.75
CA PHE A 55 7.49 0.06 -9.62
C PHE A 55 8.40 -0.35 -10.80
N LEU A 56 8.01 -0.03 -12.04
CA LEU A 56 8.81 -0.28 -13.22
C LEU A 56 10.13 0.50 -13.21
N LYS A 57 10.11 1.77 -12.78
CA LYS A 57 11.34 2.55 -12.56
C LYS A 57 12.24 1.88 -11.52
N LYS A 58 11.67 1.45 -10.40
CA LYS A 58 12.42 0.75 -9.35
C LYS A 58 13.02 -0.58 -9.83
N LEU A 59 12.34 -1.31 -10.71
CA LEU A 59 12.87 -2.50 -11.37
C LEU A 59 13.99 -2.17 -12.37
N ALA A 60 13.89 -1.06 -13.09
CA ALA A 60 14.94 -0.60 -13.99
C ALA A 60 16.19 -0.15 -13.23
N ASP A 61 16.01 0.57 -12.11
CA ASP A 61 17.10 1.07 -11.28
C ASP A 61 17.78 -0.03 -10.46
N ASN A 62 17.06 -1.12 -10.16
CA ASN A 62 17.57 -2.24 -9.38
C ASN A 62 17.10 -3.56 -10.01
N PRO A 63 17.70 -3.95 -11.15
CA PRO A 63 17.33 -5.18 -11.83
C PRO A 63 17.52 -6.35 -10.86
N LEU A 64 16.57 -7.29 -10.89
CA LEU A 64 16.58 -8.47 -10.02
C LEU A 64 17.95 -9.15 -10.10
N LYS A 65 18.57 -9.38 -8.93
CA LYS A 65 19.85 -10.11 -8.85
C LYS A 65 19.71 -11.46 -9.53
N GLY A 66 20.53 -11.71 -10.56
CA GLY A 66 20.56 -12.96 -11.32
C GLY A 66 20.01 -12.89 -12.74
N VAL A 67 19.55 -11.72 -13.21
CA VAL A 67 19.16 -11.54 -14.62
C VAL A 67 20.38 -11.12 -15.45
N PRO A 68 20.72 -11.85 -16.55
CA PRO A 68 21.77 -11.44 -17.46
C PRO A 68 21.48 -10.08 -18.09
N ALA A 69 22.49 -9.21 -18.15
CA ALA A 69 22.34 -7.85 -18.68
C ALA A 69 22.00 -7.83 -20.19
N ASP A 70 22.28 -8.92 -20.90
CA ASP A 70 22.11 -9.12 -22.34
C ASP A 70 20.90 -10.00 -22.71
N LEU A 71 19.96 -10.23 -21.77
CA LEU A 71 18.80 -11.11 -21.98
C LEU A 71 18.01 -10.79 -23.27
N GLY A 72 17.90 -9.51 -23.62
CA GLY A 72 17.17 -9.06 -24.82
C GLY A 72 17.94 -9.20 -26.13
N SER A 73 19.23 -9.56 -26.08
CA SER A 73 20.12 -9.60 -27.25
C SER A 73 20.80 -10.97 -27.42
N ASN A 74 20.59 -11.89 -26.48
CA ASN A 74 21.25 -13.17 -26.43
C ASN A 74 20.22 -14.31 -26.40
N ASP A 75 19.93 -14.83 -27.59
CA ASP A 75 18.98 -15.92 -27.81
C ASP A 75 19.43 -17.24 -27.14
N GLU A 76 20.69 -17.36 -26.72
CA GLU A 76 21.19 -18.58 -26.08
C GLU A 76 20.50 -18.91 -24.75
N TYR A 77 19.96 -17.90 -24.06
CA TYR A 77 19.22 -18.09 -22.81
C TYR A 77 17.83 -18.70 -23.02
N LEU A 78 17.27 -18.60 -24.22
CA LEU A 78 15.94 -19.12 -24.56
C LEU A 78 16.02 -20.42 -25.37
N TYR A 79 17.00 -20.50 -26.27
CA TYR A 79 17.08 -21.56 -27.29
C TYR A 79 18.45 -22.26 -27.37
N GLY A 80 19.44 -21.79 -26.60
CA GLY A 80 20.81 -22.31 -26.64
C GLY A 80 21.20 -23.17 -25.45
N LYS A 81 22.51 -23.34 -25.24
CA LYS A 81 23.08 -24.20 -24.19
C LYS A 81 22.80 -23.71 -22.76
N LEU A 82 22.44 -22.43 -22.62
CA LEU A 82 22.10 -21.79 -21.35
C LEU A 82 20.58 -21.78 -21.11
N ALA A 83 19.79 -22.35 -22.03
CA ALA A 83 18.37 -22.49 -21.85
C ALA A 83 18.07 -23.43 -20.67
N PRO A 84 17.10 -23.10 -19.80
CA PRO A 84 16.70 -23.97 -18.72
C PRO A 84 16.18 -25.31 -19.28
N ASP A 85 16.82 -26.40 -18.86
CA ASP A 85 16.49 -27.76 -19.29
C ASP A 85 15.18 -28.19 -18.61
N TYR A 86 14.05 -27.79 -19.21
CA TYR A 86 12.73 -28.27 -18.82
C TYR A 86 12.62 -29.74 -19.26
N LYS A 87 13.20 -30.65 -18.47
CA LYS A 87 12.83 -32.06 -18.54
C LYS A 87 11.34 -32.15 -18.24
N ARG A 88 10.54 -32.19 -19.30
CA ARG A 88 9.10 -32.49 -19.24
C ARG A 88 8.95 -33.74 -18.38
N GLY A 89 8.28 -33.60 -17.24
CA GLY A 89 7.91 -34.72 -16.40
C GLY A 89 7.30 -35.80 -17.28
N LYS A 90 7.90 -36.99 -17.23
CA LYS A 90 7.30 -38.22 -17.73
C LYS A 90 6.05 -38.54 -16.92
#